data_AF-X0UR32-F1
#
_entry.id   AF-X0UR32-F1
#
_cell.length_a   1.000
_cell.length_b   1.000
_cell.length_c   1.000
_cell.angle_alpha   90.00
_cell.angle_beta   90.00
_cell.angle_gamma   90.00
#
_symmetry.space_group_name_H-M   'P 1'
#
loop_
_entity.id
_entity.type
_entity.pdbx_description
1 polymer ?
#
loop_
_entity_poly.entity_id
_entity_poly.type
_entity_poly.pdbx_seq_one_letter_code
_entity_poly.pdbx_strand_id
1 'polypeptide(L)'
;DLDIYRYIVASCAIPALFKPVRFSDELVCVDGSAIDNCLLTPAVKAGATEIVLIVLTEKPVTSNVNPDDLFDVIGAVTDGTLTHSVTRDLKLTEARNHLPGFKQIKVQLIRPARRVPIELFDWTAEQAREAFDMGTVDALNMETVIDEPKTSSDS
;
A
#
# COMPACT_ATOMS: atom_id res chain seq x y z
N ASP A 1 -16.31 -15.49 -11.64
CA ASP A 1 -17.10 -14.27 -11.85
C ASP A 1 -16.39 -13.40 -12.87
N LEU A 2 -17.03 -13.04 -13.99
CA LEU A 2 -16.39 -12.23 -15.05
C LEU A 2 -16.03 -10.81 -14.59
N ASP A 3 -16.57 -10.36 -13.46
CA ASP A 3 -16.41 -8.99 -12.97
C ASP A 3 -15.10 -8.77 -12.19
N ILE A 4 -14.64 -9.75 -11.41
CA ILE A 4 -13.44 -9.58 -10.56
C ILE A 4 -12.18 -9.30 -11.37
N TYR A 5 -12.01 -9.96 -12.51
CA TYR A 5 -10.88 -9.73 -13.41
C TYR A 5 -10.87 -8.29 -13.93
N ARG A 6 -12.05 -7.72 -14.21
CA ARG A 6 -12.19 -6.36 -14.72
C ARG A 6 -11.86 -5.33 -13.64
N TYR A 7 -12.24 -5.59 -12.38
CA TYR A 7 -11.81 -4.77 -11.24
C TYR A 7 -10.31 -4.84 -11.00
N ILE A 8 -9.69 -6.01 -11.12
CA ILE A 8 -8.23 -6.16 -11.01
C ILE A 8 -7.53 -5.36 -12.12
N VAL A 9 -7.97 -5.49 -13.38
CA VAL A 9 -7.39 -4.73 -14.50
C VAL A 9 -7.56 -3.23 -14.29
N ALA A 10 -8.72 -2.79 -13.79
CA ALA A 10 -8.95 -1.38 -13.47
C ALA A 10 -8.01 -0.88 -12.37
N SER A 11 -7.81 -1.69 -11.32
CA SER A 11 -6.93 -1.35 -10.20
C SER A 11 -5.46 -1.25 -10.58
N CYS A 12 -5.04 -1.83 -11.72
CA CYS A 12 -3.67 -1.79 -12.24
C CYS A 12 -3.52 -0.88 -13.48
N ALA A 13 -4.56 -0.12 -13.85
CA ALA A 13 -4.55 0.73 -15.04
C ALA A 13 -3.83 2.06 -14.76
N ILE A 14 -2.51 1.99 -14.55
CA ILE A 14 -1.66 3.14 -14.22
C ILE A 14 -1.79 4.21 -15.32
N PRO A 15 -2.16 5.46 -14.98
CA PRO A 15 -2.22 6.56 -15.94
C PRO A 15 -0.91 6.70 -16.74
N ALA A 16 -1.01 7.13 -18.00
CA ALA A 16 0.08 7.20 -18.98
C ALA A 16 0.62 5.84 -19.48
N LEU A 17 0.53 4.76 -18.71
CA LEU A 17 0.96 3.42 -19.14
C LEU A 17 -0.18 2.61 -19.78
N PHE A 18 -1.38 2.68 -19.21
CA PHE A 18 -2.52 1.86 -19.63
C PHE A 18 -3.76 2.72 -19.93
N LYS A 19 -4.64 2.19 -20.78
CA LYS A 19 -5.94 2.82 -21.04
C LYS A 19 -6.85 2.66 -19.81
N PRO A 20 -7.64 3.68 -19.44
CA PRO A 20 -8.63 3.55 -18.39
C PRO A 20 -9.65 2.44 -18.68
N VAL A 21 -10.12 1.76 -17.64
CA VAL A 21 -11.13 0.71 -17.75
C VAL A 21 -12.50 1.32 -17.57
N ARG A 22 -13.32 1.23 -18.62
CA ARG A 22 -14.70 1.71 -18.60
C ARG A 22 -15.63 0.60 -18.12
N PHE A 23 -16.44 0.87 -17.10
CA PHE A 23 -17.52 -0.01 -16.63
C PHE A 23 -18.89 0.40 -17.21
N SER A 24 -19.12 1.70 -17.38
CA SER A 24 -20.30 2.29 -18.04
C SER A 24 -19.94 3.62 -18.70
N ASP A 25 -20.90 4.31 -19.34
CA ASP A 25 -20.65 5.63 -19.93
C ASP A 25 -20.22 6.68 -18.89
N GLU A 26 -20.66 6.51 -17.64
CA GLU A 26 -20.38 7.42 -16.52
C GLU A 26 -19.26 6.94 -15.60
N LEU A 27 -18.92 5.65 -15.62
CA LEU A 27 -17.91 5.07 -14.74
C LEU A 27 -16.66 4.63 -15.52
N VAL A 28 -15.61 5.44 -15.37
CA VAL A 28 -14.28 5.17 -15.91
C VAL A 28 -13.30 5.08 -14.74
N CYS A 29 -12.60 3.97 -14.64
CA CYS A 29 -11.67 3.68 -13.55
C CYS A 29 -10.22 3.65 -14.07
N VAL A 30 -9.31 4.07 -13.20
CA VAL A 30 -7.86 4.00 -13.36
C VAL A 30 -7.28 3.39 -12.08
N ASP A 31 -5.96 3.15 -12.08
CA ASP A 31 -5.25 2.71 -10.90
C ASP A 31 -5.54 3.59 -9.67
N GLY A 32 -5.80 2.95 -8.53
CA GLY A 32 -6.23 3.60 -7.29
C GLY A 32 -5.10 4.27 -6.50
N SER A 33 -3.84 4.09 -6.90
CA SER A 33 -2.66 4.55 -6.17
C SER A 33 -2.62 6.05 -5.88
N ALA A 34 -3.27 6.85 -6.73
CA ALA A 34 -3.38 8.30 -6.59
C ALA A 34 -4.43 8.76 -5.56
N ILE A 35 -5.33 7.87 -5.11
CA ILE A 35 -6.46 8.21 -4.23
C ILE A 35 -6.34 7.47 -2.89
N ASP A 36 -6.18 6.15 -2.96
CA ASP A 36 -6.08 5.31 -1.77
C ASP A 36 -5.38 3.99 -2.12
N ASN A 37 -4.10 3.92 -1.77
CA ASN A 37 -3.25 2.78 -2.09
C ASN A 37 -3.08 1.82 -0.90
N CYS A 38 -3.65 2.15 0.27
CA CYS A 38 -3.55 1.33 1.48
C CYS A 38 -4.90 1.26 2.19
N LEU A 39 -5.69 0.27 1.80
CA LEU A 39 -7.07 0.08 2.25
C LEU A 39 -7.17 -0.51 3.66
N LEU A 40 -6.77 0.23 4.70
CA LEU A 40 -7.05 -0.20 6.08
C LEU A 40 -8.55 -0.10 6.39
N THR A 41 -9.20 0.96 5.92
CA THR A 41 -10.62 1.24 6.23
C THR A 41 -11.55 0.08 5.84
N PRO A 42 -11.48 -0.52 4.64
CA PRO A 42 -12.30 -1.68 4.29
C PRO A 42 -12.07 -2.90 5.19
N ALA A 43 -10.82 -3.23 5.51
CA ALA A 43 -10.49 -4.35 6.41
C ALA A 43 -11.06 -4.12 7.82
N VAL A 44 -10.92 -2.89 8.33
CA VAL A 44 -11.49 -2.47 9.60
C VAL A 44 -13.02 -2.56 9.62
N LYS A 45 -13.69 -2.11 8.54
CA LYS A 45 -15.15 -2.21 8.40
C LYS A 45 -15.63 -3.66 8.30
N ALA A 46 -14.82 -4.54 7.73
CA ALA A 46 -15.09 -5.97 7.70
C ALA A 46 -14.91 -6.65 9.08
N GLY A 47 -14.45 -5.91 10.10
CA GLY A 47 -14.31 -6.39 11.47
C GLY A 47 -12.93 -6.96 11.81
N ALA A 48 -11.92 -6.75 10.95
CA ALA A 48 -10.55 -7.17 11.24
C ALA A 48 -10.01 -6.43 12.47
N THR A 49 -9.39 -7.18 13.38
CA THR A 49 -8.69 -6.68 14.58
C THR A 49 -7.19 -6.88 14.50
N GLU A 50 -6.72 -7.69 13.55
CA GLU A 50 -5.31 -7.87 13.23
C GLU A 50 -5.15 -7.67 11.72
N ILE A 51 -4.32 -6.72 11.32
CA ILE A 51 -4.10 -6.37 9.92
C ILE A 51 -2.60 -6.40 9.65
N VAL A 52 -2.21 -7.20 8.66
CA VAL A 52 -0.87 -7.15 8.07
C VAL A 52 -0.92 -6.24 6.85
N LEU A 53 -0.30 -5.07 6.96
CA LEU A 53 -0.18 -4.10 5.90
C LEU A 53 1.15 -4.31 5.17
N ILE A 54 1.09 -4.51 3.85
CA ILE A 54 2.28 -4.67 3.00
C ILE A 54 2.42 -3.40 2.16
N VAL A 55 3.56 -2.73 2.28
CA VAL A 55 3.89 -1.52 1.51
C VAL A 55 5.16 -1.79 0.73
N LEU A 56 5.11 -1.68 -0.60
CA LEU A 56 6.24 -2.00 -1.48
C LEU A 56 7.24 -0.83 -1.63
N THR A 57 6.92 0.35 -1.11
CA THR A 57 7.84 1.49 -1.08
C THR A 57 8.75 1.44 0.13
N GLU A 58 10.01 1.81 -0.07
CA GLU A 58 11.00 1.95 1.00
C GLU A 58 10.57 3.04 2.02
N LYS A 59 11.13 3.02 3.24
CA LYS A 59 11.04 4.18 4.16
C LYS A 59 11.53 5.42 3.39
N PRO A 60 10.93 6.61 3.58
CA PRO A 60 11.13 7.73 2.67
C PRO A 60 12.61 8.09 2.60
N VAL A 61 13.24 7.71 1.50
CA VAL A 61 14.53 8.23 1.06
C VAL A 61 14.16 9.40 0.16
N THR A 62 14.71 10.56 0.44
CA THR A 62 14.62 11.72 -0.45
C THR A 62 15.18 11.32 -1.81
N SER A 63 14.32 10.87 -2.72
CA SER A 63 14.72 10.47 -4.05
C SER A 63 15.08 11.73 -4.83
N ASN A 64 16.29 11.79 -5.38
CA ASN A 64 16.64 12.78 -6.41
C ASN A 64 15.78 12.46 -7.64
N VAL A 65 14.65 13.13 -7.78
CA VAL A 65 13.76 13.02 -8.94
C VAL A 65 14.41 13.79 -10.09
N ASN A 66 14.62 13.15 -11.24
CA ASN A 66 14.94 13.86 -12.46
C ASN A 66 13.65 14.50 -13.03
N PRO A 67 13.49 15.83 -13.00
CA PRO A 67 12.27 16.47 -13.49
C PRO A 67 12.06 16.31 -15.01
N ASP A 68 13.11 15.96 -15.74
CA ASP A 68 13.06 15.76 -17.20
C ASP A 68 12.63 14.33 -17.60
N ASP A 69 12.54 13.40 -16.64
CA ASP A 69 12.05 12.03 -16.88
C ASP A 69 10.62 11.86 -16.34
N LEU A 70 9.67 11.68 -17.27
CA LEU A 70 8.26 11.51 -16.94
C LEU A 70 8.00 10.31 -16.02
N PHE A 71 8.77 9.23 -16.14
CA PHE A 71 8.60 8.03 -15.30
C PHE A 71 9.10 8.26 -13.88
N ASP A 72 10.21 8.99 -13.72
CA ASP A 72 10.70 9.39 -12.40
C ASP A 72 9.70 10.31 -11.69
N VAL A 73 9.08 11.24 -12.42
CA VAL A 73 8.04 12.13 -11.89
C VAL A 73 6.79 11.34 -11.49
N ILE A 74 6.30 10.43 -12.34
CA ILE A 74 5.14 9.58 -12.02
C ILE A 74 5.44 8.69 -10.81
N GLY A 75 6.62 8.08 -10.76
CA GLY A 75 7.07 7.26 -9.63
C GLY A 75 7.10 8.06 -8.33
N ALA A 76 7.71 9.24 -8.34
CA ALA A 76 7.81 10.10 -7.17
C ALA A 76 6.44 10.59 -6.65
N VAL A 77 5.52 10.96 -7.55
CA VAL A 77 4.15 11.35 -7.16
C VAL A 77 3.39 10.16 -6.57
N THR A 78 3.55 8.97 -7.16
CA THR A 78 2.91 7.74 -6.68
C THR A 78 3.43 7.35 -5.30
N ASP A 79 4.75 7.35 -5.10
CA ASP A 79 5.40 7.02 -3.84
C ASP A 79 5.07 8.02 -2.74
N GLY A 80 5.03 9.32 -3.06
CA GLY A 80 4.63 10.38 -2.15
C GLY A 80 3.18 10.23 -1.70
N THR A 81 2.26 9.95 -2.64
CA THR A 81 0.83 9.77 -2.37
C THR A 81 0.58 8.50 -1.54
N LEU A 82 1.28 7.41 -1.85
CA LEU A 82 1.22 6.16 -1.08
C LEU A 82 1.73 6.36 0.35
N THR A 83 2.89 7.00 0.52
CA THR A 83 3.45 7.29 1.85
C THR A 83 2.50 8.13 2.70
N HIS A 84 1.88 9.14 2.09
CA HIS A 84 0.89 9.97 2.77
C HIS A 84 -0.36 9.17 3.15
N SER A 85 -0.87 8.34 2.25
CA SER A 85 -2.06 7.50 2.48
C SER A 85 -1.83 6.49 3.61
N VAL A 86 -0.71 5.76 3.59
CA VAL A 86 -0.30 4.86 4.68
C VAL A 86 -0.25 5.60 6.02
N THR A 87 0.42 6.74 6.06
CA THR A 87 0.60 7.52 7.30
C THR A 87 -0.75 7.99 7.84
N ARG A 88 -1.63 8.48 6.96
CA ARG A 88 -2.98 8.93 7.32
C ARG A 88 -3.79 7.78 7.89
N ASP A 89 -3.82 6.64 7.21
CA ASP A 89 -4.65 5.50 7.59
C ASP A 89 -4.18 4.85 8.89
N LEU A 90 -2.85 4.78 9.13
CA LEU A 90 -2.29 4.35 10.41
C LEU A 90 -2.71 5.29 11.55
N LYS A 91 -2.60 6.62 11.37
CA LYS A 91 -3.03 7.61 12.38
C LYS A 91 -4.52 7.54 12.67
N LEU A 92 -5.36 7.37 11.66
CA LEU A 92 -6.81 7.21 11.85
C LEU A 92 -7.14 5.92 12.61
N THR A 93 -6.42 4.84 12.31
CA THR A 93 -6.57 3.56 13.00
C THR A 93 -6.13 3.66 14.47
N GLU A 94 -5.00 4.31 14.74
CA GLU A 94 -4.50 4.58 16.08
C GLU A 94 -5.47 5.48 16.87
N ALA A 95 -5.98 6.55 16.25
CA ALA A 95 -6.98 7.42 16.88
C ALA A 95 -8.27 6.66 17.21
N ARG A 96 -8.71 5.74 16.35
CA ARG A 96 -9.88 4.89 16.58
C ARG A 96 -9.68 3.94 17.77
N ASN A 97 -8.49 3.38 17.94
CA ASN A 97 -8.15 2.53 19.07
C ASN A 97 -8.34 3.24 20.43
N HIS A 98 -8.16 4.57 20.47
CA HIS A 98 -8.40 5.36 21.68
C HIS A 98 -9.88 5.68 21.96
N LEU A 99 -10.81 5.36 21.06
CA LEU A 99 -12.23 5.65 21.24
C LEU A 99 -12.95 4.52 22.00
N PRO A 100 -13.76 4.85 23.03
CA PRO A 100 -14.54 3.86 23.76
C PRO A 100 -15.61 3.22 22.85
N GLY A 101 -15.82 1.92 23.01
CA GLY A 101 -16.84 1.16 22.27
C GLY A 101 -16.37 0.58 20.93
N PHE A 102 -15.14 0.85 20.50
CA PHE A 102 -14.53 0.21 19.34
C PHE A 102 -13.60 -0.95 19.74
N LYS A 103 -13.55 -1.99 18.90
CA LYS A 103 -12.54 -3.05 19.02
C LYS A 103 -11.17 -2.49 18.65
N GLN A 104 -10.17 -2.85 19.45
CA GLN A 104 -8.78 -2.51 19.20
C GLN A 104 -8.29 -3.20 17.92
N ILE A 105 -7.46 -2.50 17.16
CA ILE A 105 -6.85 -3.01 15.95
C ILE A 105 -5.33 -2.99 16.11
N LYS A 106 -4.72 -4.15 15.92
CA LYS A 106 -3.29 -4.31 15.77
C LYS A 106 -2.93 -4.23 14.29
N VAL A 107 -1.90 -3.44 13.96
CA VAL A 107 -1.38 -3.35 12.59
C VAL A 107 0.11 -3.70 12.58
N GLN A 108 0.45 -4.70 11.78
CA GLN A 108 1.82 -5.09 11.46
C GLN A 108 2.17 -4.57 10.07
N LEU A 109 3.33 -3.94 9.93
CA LEU A 109 3.81 -3.40 8.67
C LEU A 109 4.95 -4.27 8.14
N ILE A 110 4.79 -4.73 6.90
CA ILE A 110 5.87 -5.31 6.10
C ILE A 110 6.26 -4.26 5.06
N ARG A 111 7.54 -3.94 5.02
CA ARG A 111 8.11 -2.99 4.07
C ARG A 111 9.48 -3.48 3.64
N PRO A 112 9.85 -3.35 2.36
CA PRO A 112 11.14 -3.83 1.93
C PRO A 112 12.28 -2.98 2.48
N ALA A 113 13.35 -3.67 2.92
CA ALA A 113 14.56 -3.01 3.43
C ALA A 113 15.35 -2.26 2.35
N ARG A 114 15.09 -2.57 1.08
CA ARG A 114 15.65 -1.90 -0.10
C ARG A 114 14.57 -1.73 -1.15
N ARG A 115 14.67 -0.69 -1.98
CA ARG A 115 13.77 -0.52 -3.14
C ARG A 115 13.67 -1.80 -3.97
N VAL A 116 12.44 -2.24 -4.24
CA VAL A 116 12.19 -3.32 -5.20
C VAL A 116 12.64 -2.82 -6.57
N PRO A 117 13.54 -3.52 -7.27
CA PRO A 117 14.02 -3.11 -8.58
C PRO A 117 12.89 -3.35 -9.60
N ILE A 118 11.97 -2.39 -9.71
CA ILE A 118 10.89 -2.44 -10.68
C ILE A 118 11.36 -1.71 -11.94
N GLU A 119 11.93 -2.45 -12.87
CA GLU A 119 11.92 -2.02 -14.27
C GLU A 119 10.55 -2.43 -14.83
N LEU A 120 9.78 -1.46 -15.34
CA LEU A 120 8.34 -1.65 -15.61
C LEU A 120 8.03 -2.74 -16.66
N PHE A 121 9.01 -3.17 -17.47
CA PHE A 121 8.74 -4.05 -18.61
C PHE A 121 9.78 -5.14 -18.91
N ASP A 122 10.96 -5.14 -18.30
CA ASP A 122 12.04 -6.11 -18.58
C ASP A 122 12.46 -6.87 -17.31
N TRP A 123 11.71 -7.94 -16.99
CA TRP A 123 12.04 -8.82 -15.86
C TRP A 123 12.66 -10.13 -16.36
N THR A 124 13.83 -10.47 -15.83
CA THR A 124 14.37 -11.82 -15.90
C THR A 124 13.73 -12.72 -14.84
N ALA A 125 13.83 -14.04 -15.05
CA ALA A 125 13.35 -15.01 -14.05
C ALA A 125 14.11 -14.87 -12.72
N GLU A 126 15.40 -14.53 -12.78
CA GLU A 126 16.24 -14.27 -11.61
C GLU A 126 15.78 -13.04 -10.83
N GLN A 127 15.50 -11.92 -11.52
CA GLN A 127 15.00 -10.69 -10.89
C GLN A 127 13.63 -10.92 -10.21
N ALA A 128 12.73 -11.66 -10.88
CA ALA A 128 11.44 -12.02 -10.30
C ALA A 128 11.63 -12.84 -9.01
N ARG A 129 12.53 -13.84 -9.04
CA ARG A 129 12.83 -14.67 -7.87
C ARG A 129 13.42 -13.86 -6.72
N GLU A 130 14.36 -12.98 -7.02
CA GLU A 130 14.97 -12.09 -6.03
C GLU A 130 13.92 -11.21 -5.34
N ALA A 131 12.95 -10.67 -6.10
CA ALA A 131 11.85 -9.89 -5.53
C ALA A 131 10.91 -10.72 -4.64
N PHE A 132 10.62 -11.97 -5.00
CA PHE A 132 9.83 -12.89 -4.15
C PHE A 132 10.57 -13.27 -2.86
N ASP A 133 11.87 -13.56 -2.96
CA ASP A 133 12.70 -13.90 -1.81
C ASP A 133 12.83 -12.71 -0.85
N MET A 134 12.94 -11.48 -1.39
CA MET A 134 12.92 -10.24 -0.63
C MET A 134 11.66 -10.13 0.23
N GLY A 135 10.47 -10.30 -0.36
CA GLY A 135 9.21 -10.23 0.39
C GLY A 135 9.11 -11.29 1.51
N THR A 136 9.70 -12.48 1.30
CA THR A 136 9.77 -13.52 2.34
C THR A 136 10.64 -13.07 3.51
N VAL A 137 11.82 -12.52 3.23
CA VAL A 137 12.74 -12.02 4.26
C VAL A 137 12.14 -10.84 5.02
N ASP A 138 11.49 -9.91 4.32
CA ASP A 138 10.87 -8.74 4.93
C ASP A 138 9.70 -9.12 5.83
N ALA A 139 8.91 -10.14 5.46
CA ALA A 139 7.84 -10.66 6.30
C ALA A 139 8.37 -11.26 7.62
N LEU A 140 9.56 -11.87 7.61
CA LEU A 140 10.21 -12.37 8.83
C LEU A 140 10.69 -11.23 9.74
N ASN A 141 10.93 -10.04 9.18
CA ASN A 141 11.39 -8.84 9.90
C ASN A 141 10.27 -7.81 10.13
N MET A 142 9.00 -8.24 10.09
CA MET A 142 7.84 -7.36 10.22
C MET A 142 7.90 -6.47 11.47
N GLU A 143 7.56 -5.19 11.29
CA GLU A 143 7.50 -4.20 12.36
C GLU A 143 6.06 -4.08 12.88
N THR A 144 5.85 -4.16 14.20
CA THR A 144 4.55 -3.78 14.77
C THR A 144 4.47 -2.26 14.84
N VAL A 145 3.52 -1.67 14.11
CA VAL A 145 3.39 -0.21 14.00
C VAL A 145 2.22 0.36 14.80
N ILE A 146 1.21 -0.47 15.08
CA ILE A 146 0.13 -0.16 16.02
C ILE A 146 -0.03 -1.40 16.90
N ASP A 147 0.20 -1.23 18.20
CA ASP A 147 0.02 -2.26 19.21
C ASP A 147 -1.32 -2.08 19.94
N GLU A 148 -1.75 -3.11 20.67
CA GLU A 148 -2.83 -2.95 21.61
C GLU A 148 -2.46 -1.87 22.64
N PRO A 149 -3.36 -0.92 22.97
CA PRO A 149 -3.08 0.01 24.06
C PRO A 149 -2.87 -0.81 25.33
N LYS A 150 -1.68 -0.65 25.95
CA LYS A 150 -1.41 -1.26 27.25
C LYS A 150 -2.54 -0.86 28.18
N THR A 151 -3.35 -1.83 28.58
CA THR A 151 -4.33 -1.64 29.64
C THR A 151 -3.54 -1.15 30.84
N SER A 152 -3.72 0.11 31.22
CA SER A 152 -3.18 0.64 32.47
C SER A 152 -3.85 -0.09 33.62
N SER A 153 -3.31 -1.25 33.97
CA SER A 153 -3.64 -2.03 35.16
C SER A 153 -2.58 -1.79 36.24
N ASP A 154 -2.20 -0.53 36.44
CA ASP A 154 -1.43 -0.09 37.61
C ASP A 154 -2.11 1.20 38.12
N SER A 155 -3.09 0.99 38.99
CA SER A 155 -3.71 2.00 39.86
C SER A 155 -3.52 1.58 41.31
#